data_AF-A0A6N6N3M6-F1
#
_entry.id   AF-A0A6N6N3M6-F1
#
_cell.length_a   1.000
_cell.length_b   1.000
_cell.length_c   1.000
_cell.angle_alpha   90.00
_cell.angle_beta   90.00
_cell.angle_gamma   90.00
#
_symmetry.space_group_name_H-M   'P 1'
#
loop_
_entity.id
_entity.type
_entity.pdbx_description
1 polymer ?
#
loop_
_entity_poly.entity_id
_entity_poly.type
_entity_poly.pdbx_seq_one_letter_code
_entity_poly.pdbx_strand_id
1 'polypeptide(L)'
;MGYSSLYTGVTGLKAYGDNMQVIGNNLANVNTVGYKRSVAQFSDLMSVNAGCSGIGYESGDVYSPQVGKGVRIAAVLANFEQGSLQTTTTTTDLAIEGRGFFGVRNALDDSSHYTRAGEFRFNRDAYLVDPHGLRLQGHAVDRETGEVQAAVSDILLPYEEVENAAGETVRVIQSPPRATENATIVANLDEQNGDKFVSSNSPLTAMFNAWNTTSGAAFGSGNSASMNVYDSEGNKHVVTIHYDPVNKSSLSGADGGAYWEYIVTIDPDEDGRASVQGTSTAGLLAMGVLHFDTSGKLDGQSMYTMEGGAADKVLSNWGLATLSEDGAPQLSVTFAGSGAGTAQTIDLDFGLTSETASWENVGSNASAADLGTNVYGMTTLADGQRGTSVTTAYPGHGNATMFSTQDGYSTGYLQGMSVDSEGFLVGQFSNGESERLYQVSMYMFTNDFGLRREGSNLFGANDESGVALEGTAGQGGRGTISQNSLEVSNVDMADEFAHMILTQRAFQANTKVVTTSDHLMNVALQTKR
;
A
#
# COMPACT_ATOMS: atom_id res chain seq x y z
N MET A 1 37.34 -45.81 -43.79
CA MET A 1 37.31 -44.33 -43.80
C MET A 1 35.93 -43.75 -44.10
N GLY A 2 35.20 -44.22 -45.12
CA GLY A 2 33.93 -43.58 -45.55
C GLY A 2 32.76 -43.55 -44.54
N TYR A 3 32.61 -44.55 -43.65
CA TYR A 3 31.50 -44.55 -42.69
C TYR A 3 31.65 -43.48 -41.59
N SER A 4 32.90 -43.14 -41.20
CA SER A 4 33.16 -42.17 -40.13
C SER A 4 32.98 -40.72 -40.60
N SER A 5 33.31 -40.40 -41.85
CA SER A 5 33.12 -39.05 -42.40
C SER A 5 31.64 -38.73 -42.65
N LEU A 6 30.87 -39.72 -43.12
CA LEU A 6 29.42 -39.60 -43.26
C LEU A 6 28.75 -39.38 -41.89
N TYR A 7 29.12 -40.17 -40.88
CA TYR A 7 28.55 -40.02 -39.53
C TYR A 7 28.85 -38.64 -38.93
N THR A 8 30.09 -38.16 -39.02
CA THR A 8 30.47 -36.80 -38.58
C THR A 8 29.66 -35.73 -39.33
N GLY A 9 29.50 -35.84 -40.65
CA GLY A 9 28.69 -34.91 -41.44
C GLY A 9 27.20 -34.92 -41.06
N VAL A 10 26.62 -36.11 -40.80
CA VAL A 10 25.22 -36.27 -40.39
C VAL A 10 24.96 -35.70 -39.00
N THR A 11 25.88 -35.91 -38.04
CA THR A 11 25.75 -35.32 -36.69
C THR A 11 25.79 -33.78 -36.75
N GLY A 12 26.65 -33.20 -37.60
CA GLY A 12 26.64 -31.77 -37.89
C GLY A 12 25.33 -31.29 -38.50
N LEU A 13 24.80 -31.99 -39.51
CA LEU A 13 23.51 -31.65 -40.13
C LEU A 13 22.36 -31.62 -39.11
N LYS A 14 22.30 -32.63 -38.23
CA LYS A 14 21.28 -32.67 -37.18
C LYS A 14 21.44 -31.52 -36.20
N ALA A 15 22.64 -31.31 -35.66
CA ALA A 15 22.90 -30.27 -34.67
C ALA A 15 22.63 -28.85 -35.22
N TYR A 16 23.02 -28.55 -36.46
CA TYR A 16 22.71 -27.26 -37.07
C TYR A 16 21.23 -27.13 -37.47
N GLY A 17 20.55 -28.23 -37.82
CA GLY A 17 19.11 -28.25 -38.05
C GLY A 17 18.31 -27.93 -36.79
N ASP A 18 18.70 -28.50 -35.65
CA ASP A 18 18.09 -28.22 -34.34
C ASP A 18 18.40 -26.79 -33.89
N ASN A 19 19.63 -26.30 -34.08
CA ASN A 19 19.99 -24.89 -33.78
C ASN A 19 19.18 -23.90 -34.63
N MET A 20 18.93 -24.22 -35.91
CA MET A 20 18.08 -23.38 -36.77
C MET A 20 16.64 -23.28 -36.24
N GLN A 21 16.12 -24.34 -35.62
CA GLN A 21 14.81 -24.28 -34.96
C GLN A 21 14.82 -23.36 -33.74
N VAL A 22 15.89 -23.38 -32.94
CA VAL A 22 16.05 -22.49 -31.78
C VAL A 22 16.09 -21.02 -32.23
N ILE A 23 16.90 -20.69 -33.24
CA ILE A 23 16.99 -19.34 -33.80
C ILE A 23 15.64 -18.92 -34.40
N GLY A 24 14.97 -19.82 -35.14
CA GLY A 24 13.64 -19.57 -35.69
C GLY A 24 12.59 -19.30 -34.61
N ASN A 25 12.66 -20.02 -33.48
CA ASN A 25 11.78 -19.81 -32.34
C ASN A 25 12.03 -18.45 -31.66
N ASN A 26 13.30 -18.06 -31.49
CA ASN A 26 13.63 -16.73 -30.96
C ASN A 26 13.10 -15.61 -31.85
N LEU A 27 13.30 -15.72 -33.18
CA LEU A 27 12.83 -14.73 -34.14
C LEU A 27 11.29 -14.63 -34.15
N ALA A 28 10.59 -15.76 -34.03
CA ALA A 28 9.13 -15.79 -33.96
C ALA A 28 8.59 -15.10 -32.69
N ASN A 29 9.35 -15.12 -31.60
CA ASN A 29 8.97 -14.58 -30.29
C ASN A 29 9.63 -13.23 -29.96
N VAL A 30 10.06 -12.46 -30.97
CA VAL A 30 10.66 -11.14 -30.74
C VAL A 30 9.67 -10.12 -30.16
N ASN A 31 8.38 -10.24 -30.49
CA ASN A 31 7.34 -9.35 -29.98
C ASN A 31 6.61 -9.91 -28.75
N THR A 32 7.00 -11.09 -28.27
CA THR A 32 6.34 -11.73 -27.13
C THR A 32 6.86 -11.11 -25.84
N VAL A 33 5.95 -10.59 -25.02
CA VAL A 33 6.26 -9.96 -23.72
C VAL A 33 6.88 -10.99 -22.77
N GLY A 34 7.96 -10.61 -22.10
CA GLY A 34 8.67 -11.44 -21.13
C GLY A 34 9.42 -12.63 -21.73
N TYR A 35 9.57 -12.73 -23.06
CA TYR A 35 10.28 -13.84 -23.68
C TYR A 35 11.79 -13.76 -23.44
N LYS A 36 12.39 -14.91 -23.11
CA LYS A 36 13.83 -15.08 -22.92
C LYS A 36 14.43 -15.89 -24.06
N ARG A 37 15.36 -15.27 -24.79
CA ARG A 37 16.13 -15.85 -25.90
C ARG A 37 16.73 -17.18 -25.47
N SER A 38 16.56 -18.21 -26.30
CA SER A 38 17.18 -19.52 -26.08
C SER A 38 18.46 -19.65 -26.88
N VAL A 39 19.54 -20.18 -26.28
CA VAL A 39 20.83 -20.38 -26.96
C VAL A 39 21.18 -21.86 -26.92
N ALA A 40 21.48 -22.43 -28.10
CA ALA A 40 21.96 -23.81 -28.22
C ALA A 40 23.47 -23.88 -27.97
N GLN A 41 23.89 -24.74 -27.03
CA GLN A 41 25.30 -25.01 -26.77
C GLN A 41 25.74 -26.31 -27.46
N PHE A 42 26.84 -26.24 -28.19
CA PHE A 42 27.41 -27.39 -28.89
C PHE A 42 28.47 -28.08 -28.03
N SER A 43 28.54 -29.40 -28.14
CA SER A 43 29.60 -30.24 -27.56
C SER A 43 30.04 -31.28 -28.58
N ASP A 44 31.34 -31.55 -28.62
CA ASP A 44 31.89 -32.60 -29.45
C ASP A 44 31.46 -34.00 -28.96
N LEU A 45 31.47 -34.96 -29.88
CA LEU A 45 31.30 -36.38 -29.55
C LEU A 45 32.66 -37.01 -29.27
N MET A 46 32.68 -37.99 -28.35
CA MET A 46 33.90 -38.65 -27.87
C MET A 46 34.84 -39.05 -29.01
N SER A 47 36.11 -38.66 -28.89
CA SER A 47 37.16 -39.03 -29.82
C SER A 47 37.53 -40.51 -29.67
N VAL A 48 37.91 -41.16 -30.77
CA VAL A 48 38.46 -42.52 -30.74
C VAL A 48 39.94 -42.48 -31.08
N ASN A 49 40.73 -43.28 -30.38
CA ASN A 49 42.14 -43.49 -30.72
C ASN A 49 42.22 -44.13 -32.11
N ALA A 50 42.85 -43.44 -33.05
CA ALA A 50 43.22 -44.02 -34.33
C ALA A 50 44.35 -45.03 -34.05
N GLY A 51 44.11 -46.31 -34.34
CA GLY A 51 45.02 -47.42 -34.03
C GLY A 51 46.34 -47.45 -34.81
N CYS A 52 46.90 -46.28 -35.17
CA CYS A 52 48.27 -46.15 -35.64
C CYS A 52 49.20 -45.91 -34.45
N SER A 53 50.32 -46.65 -34.42
CA SER A 53 51.38 -46.44 -33.43
C SER A 53 51.86 -44.99 -33.49
N GLY A 54 51.84 -44.30 -32.34
CA GLY A 54 52.46 -43.00 -32.19
C GLY A 54 53.95 -43.04 -32.51
N ILE A 55 54.52 -41.86 -32.77
CA ILE A 55 55.98 -41.66 -32.75
C ILE A 55 56.43 -41.97 -31.31
N GLY A 56 57.15 -43.07 -31.12
CA GLY A 56 57.71 -43.43 -29.82
C GLY A 56 58.89 -42.53 -29.51
N TYR A 57 58.84 -41.82 -28.38
CA TYR A 57 60.00 -41.15 -27.82
C TYR A 57 60.79 -42.13 -26.94
N GLU A 58 62.11 -41.97 -26.85
CA GLU A 58 63.02 -42.82 -26.05
C GLU A 58 62.67 -42.84 -24.54
N SER A 59 61.76 -41.96 -24.10
CA SER A 59 61.21 -41.86 -22.74
C SER A 59 59.96 -42.71 -22.45
N GLY A 60 59.44 -43.48 -23.41
CA GLY A 60 58.31 -44.40 -23.20
C GLY A 60 56.90 -43.79 -23.28
N ASP A 61 56.77 -42.49 -23.53
CA ASP A 61 55.48 -41.85 -23.79
C ASP A 61 55.02 -42.08 -25.24
N VAL A 62 53.84 -42.69 -25.41
CA VAL A 62 53.24 -42.98 -26.72
C VAL A 62 52.18 -41.92 -27.04
N TYR A 63 52.40 -41.16 -28.11
CA TYR A 63 51.40 -40.23 -28.62
C TYR A 63 50.27 -41.00 -29.32
N SER A 64 49.03 -40.97 -28.79
CA SER A 64 47.89 -41.63 -29.45
C SER A 64 47.11 -40.61 -30.30
N PRO A 65 47.13 -40.71 -31.65
CA PRO A 65 46.34 -39.81 -32.48
C PRO A 65 44.85 -40.07 -32.27
N GLN A 66 44.08 -39.02 -31.99
CA GLN A 66 42.63 -39.10 -31.77
C GLN A 66 41.85 -38.49 -32.93
N VAL A 67 40.73 -39.13 -33.30
CA VAL A 67 39.81 -38.63 -34.33
C VAL A 67 38.44 -38.37 -33.69
N GLY A 68 37.95 -37.14 -33.81
CA GLY A 68 36.63 -36.73 -33.30
C GLY A 68 35.48 -37.39 -34.06
N LYS A 69 34.37 -37.69 -33.36
CA LYS A 69 33.20 -38.38 -33.93
C LYS A 69 32.05 -37.47 -34.35
N GLY A 70 32.24 -36.15 -34.26
CA GLY A 70 31.27 -35.15 -34.67
C GLY A 70 30.82 -34.27 -33.52
N VAL A 71 29.60 -33.76 -33.60
CA VAL A 71 29.06 -32.75 -32.69
C VAL A 71 27.61 -33.06 -32.33
N ARG A 72 27.17 -32.64 -31.14
CA ARG A 72 25.76 -32.63 -30.72
C ARG A 72 25.42 -31.30 -30.02
N ILE A 73 24.13 -31.00 -29.91
CA ILE A 73 23.67 -29.99 -28.97
C ILE A 73 23.71 -30.62 -27.57
N ALA A 74 24.41 -29.97 -26.64
CA ALA A 74 24.50 -30.37 -25.24
C ALA A 74 23.27 -29.92 -24.46
N ALA A 75 22.89 -28.65 -24.63
CA ALA A 75 21.75 -28.04 -23.95
C ALA A 75 21.21 -26.86 -24.78
N VAL A 76 19.96 -26.51 -24.53
CA VAL A 76 19.35 -25.25 -24.99
C VAL A 76 18.96 -24.49 -23.73
N LEU A 77 19.66 -23.38 -23.45
CA LEU A 77 19.49 -22.61 -22.22
C LEU A 77 18.78 -21.29 -22.54
N ALA A 78 17.89 -20.85 -21.65
CA ALA A 78 17.33 -19.50 -21.73
C ALA A 78 18.34 -18.48 -21.18
N ASN A 79 18.50 -17.36 -21.89
CA ASN A 79 19.25 -16.21 -21.40
C ASN A 79 18.30 -15.29 -20.61
N PHE A 80 18.53 -15.17 -19.31
CA PHE A 80 17.72 -14.38 -18.38
C PHE A 80 18.14 -12.90 -18.27
N GLU A 81 19.04 -12.42 -19.14
CA GLU A 81 19.28 -10.98 -19.29
C GLU A 81 17.97 -10.22 -19.54
N GLN A 82 17.88 -9.02 -18.98
CA GLN A 82 16.69 -8.19 -19.06
C GLN A 82 16.52 -7.62 -20.47
N GLY A 83 15.30 -7.67 -20.99
CA GLY A 83 14.94 -7.01 -22.25
C GLY A 83 14.69 -5.51 -22.07
N SER A 84 14.43 -4.80 -23.16
CA SER A 84 14.00 -3.40 -23.06
C SER A 84 12.61 -3.32 -22.44
N LEU A 85 12.40 -2.30 -21.61
CA LEU A 85 11.08 -2.01 -21.05
C LEU A 85 10.28 -1.10 -22.00
N GLN A 86 9.03 -1.48 -22.27
CA GLN A 86 8.10 -0.68 -23.05
C GLN A 86 7.03 -0.10 -22.14
N THR A 87 6.91 1.22 -22.13
CA THR A 87 5.85 1.92 -21.38
C THR A 87 4.49 1.65 -22.00
N THR A 88 3.49 1.41 -21.16
CA THR A 88 2.08 1.21 -21.51
C THR A 88 1.20 2.23 -20.78
N THR A 89 -0.11 2.19 -21.05
CA THR A 89 -1.10 3.07 -20.41
C THR A 89 -1.91 2.37 -19.31
N THR A 90 -1.69 1.08 -19.10
CA THR A 90 -2.50 0.26 -18.19
C THR A 90 -1.75 0.04 -16.89
N THR A 91 -2.38 0.39 -15.76
CA THR A 91 -1.73 0.32 -14.44
C THR A 91 -1.44 -1.11 -13.97
N THR A 92 -2.13 -2.10 -14.54
CA THR A 92 -1.91 -3.52 -14.27
C THR A 92 -0.85 -4.18 -15.14
N ASP A 93 -0.24 -3.42 -16.07
CA ASP A 93 0.95 -3.86 -16.77
C ASP A 93 2.18 -3.60 -15.88
N LEU A 94 2.82 -4.68 -15.45
CA LEU A 94 3.94 -4.66 -14.52
C LEU A 94 5.20 -5.21 -15.19
N ALA A 95 6.33 -4.56 -14.95
CA ALA A 95 7.64 -5.06 -15.35
C ALA A 95 8.57 -5.17 -14.14
N ILE A 96 9.41 -6.19 -14.12
CA ILE A 96 10.45 -6.34 -13.09
C ILE A 96 11.73 -5.69 -13.60
N GLU A 97 12.25 -4.73 -12.86
CA GLU A 97 13.56 -4.12 -13.06
C GLU A 97 14.62 -4.87 -12.28
N GLY A 98 15.44 -5.69 -12.97
CA GLY A 98 16.46 -6.53 -12.36
C GLY A 98 16.06 -8.00 -12.25
N ARG A 99 16.48 -8.66 -11.15
CA ARG A 99 16.31 -10.12 -10.97
C ARG A 99 15.02 -10.45 -10.21
N GLY A 100 14.30 -11.47 -10.67
CA GLY A 100 13.10 -11.98 -10.00
C GLY A 100 12.07 -12.45 -11.01
N PHE A 101 11.05 -13.18 -10.57
CA PHE A 101 9.94 -13.65 -11.39
C PHE A 101 8.63 -13.39 -10.66
N PHE A 102 7.56 -13.14 -11.42
CA PHE A 102 6.21 -13.16 -10.90
C PHE A 102 5.80 -14.61 -10.65
N GLY A 103 5.21 -14.89 -9.48
CA GLY A 103 4.59 -16.19 -9.19
C GLY A 103 3.14 -16.18 -9.61
N VAL A 104 2.75 -17.11 -10.46
CA VAL A 104 1.36 -17.31 -10.89
C VAL A 104 0.91 -18.71 -10.54
N ARG A 105 -0.30 -18.84 -10.02
CA ARG A 105 -0.86 -20.12 -9.56
C ARG A 105 -2.04 -20.53 -10.43
N ASN A 106 -2.08 -21.80 -10.79
CA ASN A 106 -3.26 -22.37 -11.45
C ASN A 106 -4.33 -22.68 -10.39
N ALA A 107 -5.54 -22.13 -10.56
CA ALA A 107 -6.64 -22.34 -9.63
C ALA A 107 -7.20 -23.78 -9.65
N LEU A 108 -6.96 -24.55 -10.72
CA LEU A 108 -7.50 -25.92 -10.88
C LEU A 108 -6.57 -26.98 -10.28
N ASP A 109 -5.26 -26.86 -10.51
CA ASP A 109 -4.27 -27.88 -10.16
C ASP A 109 -3.33 -27.45 -9.01
N ASP A 110 -3.51 -26.24 -8.46
CA ASP A 110 -2.67 -25.64 -7.40
C ASP A 110 -1.17 -25.55 -7.73
N SER A 111 -0.81 -25.73 -9.00
CA SER A 111 0.56 -25.68 -9.48
C SER A 111 1.05 -24.24 -9.64
N SER A 112 2.13 -23.89 -8.93
CA SER A 112 2.83 -22.60 -9.10
C SER A 112 3.74 -22.62 -10.33
N HIS A 113 3.63 -21.57 -11.13
CA HIS A 113 4.47 -21.27 -12.28
C HIS A 113 5.08 -19.89 -12.11
N TYR A 114 6.17 -19.63 -12.84
CA TYR A 114 6.92 -18.39 -12.74
C TYR A 114 7.02 -17.72 -14.10
N THR A 115 6.88 -16.40 -14.16
CA THR A 115 6.92 -15.67 -15.43
C THR A 115 7.60 -14.32 -15.29
N ARG A 116 8.13 -13.83 -16.41
CA ARG A 116 8.61 -12.45 -16.58
C ARG A 116 7.59 -11.56 -17.29
N ALA A 117 6.57 -12.15 -17.91
CA ALA A 117 5.50 -11.40 -18.52
C ALA A 117 4.60 -10.85 -17.41
N GLY A 118 4.38 -9.54 -17.40
CA GLY A 118 3.50 -8.90 -16.41
C GLY A 118 2.28 -8.23 -17.03
N GLU A 119 1.72 -8.84 -18.07
CA GLU A 119 0.44 -8.45 -18.66
C GLU A 119 -0.74 -9.00 -17.84
N PHE A 120 -1.03 -8.38 -16.70
CA PHE A 120 -2.09 -8.87 -15.82
C PHE A 120 -3.42 -8.12 -16.00
N ARG A 121 -4.54 -8.82 -15.93
CA ARG A 121 -5.89 -8.25 -16.04
C ARG A 121 -6.79 -8.82 -14.95
N PHE A 122 -7.78 -8.04 -14.50
CA PHE A 122 -8.76 -8.56 -13.56
C PHE A 122 -9.78 -9.44 -14.27
N ASN A 123 -10.06 -10.60 -13.68
CA ASN A 123 -11.17 -11.44 -14.11
C ASN A 123 -12.51 -11.00 -13.47
N ARG A 124 -13.61 -11.67 -13.83
CA ARG A 124 -14.95 -11.39 -13.28
C ARG A 124 -15.01 -11.49 -11.75
N ASP A 125 -14.19 -12.36 -11.18
CA ASP A 125 -14.14 -12.62 -9.74
C ASP A 125 -13.08 -11.75 -9.05
N ALA A 126 -12.63 -10.66 -9.71
CA ALA A 126 -11.68 -9.65 -9.22
C ALA A 126 -10.27 -10.18 -8.84
N TYR A 127 -9.90 -11.37 -9.31
CA TYR A 127 -8.52 -11.83 -9.24
C TYR A 127 -7.69 -11.21 -10.35
N LEU A 128 -6.45 -10.85 -10.01
CA LEU A 128 -5.47 -10.41 -10.98
C LEU A 128 -4.89 -11.65 -11.69
N VAL A 129 -5.22 -11.84 -12.95
CA VAL A 129 -4.83 -13.02 -13.75
C VAL A 129 -3.95 -12.64 -14.93
N ASP A 130 -3.12 -13.58 -15.35
CA ASP A 130 -2.45 -13.51 -16.66
C ASP A 130 -3.45 -13.84 -17.80
N PRO A 131 -3.07 -13.67 -19.09
CA PRO A 131 -3.95 -13.99 -20.21
C PRO A 131 -4.30 -15.49 -20.33
N HIS A 132 -3.59 -16.36 -19.60
CA HIS A 132 -3.86 -17.80 -19.53
C HIS A 132 -4.81 -18.16 -18.37
N GLY A 133 -5.23 -17.19 -17.57
CA GLY A 133 -6.14 -17.38 -16.43
C GLY A 133 -5.45 -17.82 -15.14
N LEU A 134 -4.12 -17.80 -15.07
CA LEU A 134 -3.33 -18.06 -13.87
C LEU A 134 -3.34 -16.82 -12.97
N ARG A 135 -3.51 -17.02 -11.66
CA ARG A 135 -3.67 -15.93 -10.69
C ARG A 135 -2.32 -15.47 -10.17
N LEU A 136 -2.10 -14.16 -10.11
CA LEU A 136 -0.90 -13.57 -9.55
C LEU A 136 -0.89 -13.73 -8.02
N GLN A 137 0.27 -14.12 -7.49
CA GLN A 137 0.47 -14.32 -6.05
C GLN A 137 1.02 -13.05 -5.37
N GLY A 138 0.58 -12.81 -4.15
CA GLY A 138 1.04 -11.68 -3.34
C GLY A 138 0.71 -11.83 -1.86
N HIS A 139 1.26 -10.94 -1.06
CA HIS A 139 0.94 -10.81 0.36
C HIS A 139 -0.26 -9.90 0.52
N ALA A 140 -1.27 -10.32 1.28
CA ALA A 140 -2.36 -9.44 1.67
C ALA A 140 -1.82 -8.39 2.65
N VAL A 141 -2.26 -7.14 2.49
CA VAL A 141 -1.95 -6.08 3.44
C VAL A 141 -3.21 -5.82 4.26
N ASP A 142 -3.06 -5.80 5.58
CA ASP A 142 -4.14 -5.40 6.45
C ASP A 142 -4.44 -3.91 6.24
N ARG A 143 -5.71 -3.59 6.02
CA ARG A 143 -6.16 -2.24 5.63
C ARG A 143 -6.12 -1.26 6.79
N GLU A 144 -6.29 -1.75 8.02
CA GLU A 144 -6.37 -0.89 9.21
C GLU A 144 -4.97 -0.56 9.76
N THR A 145 -4.07 -1.54 9.76
CA THR A 145 -2.72 -1.40 10.32
C THR A 145 -1.65 -1.15 9.26
N GLY A 146 -1.95 -1.40 7.98
CA GLY A 146 -0.98 -1.33 6.89
C GLY A 146 0.08 -2.42 6.93
N GLU A 147 -0.06 -3.44 7.79
CA GLU A 147 0.91 -4.51 7.97
C GLU A 147 0.77 -5.58 6.88
N VAL A 148 1.90 -6.03 6.35
CA VAL A 148 1.96 -7.05 5.31
C VAL A 148 1.85 -8.44 5.95
N GLN A 149 0.83 -9.21 5.58
CA GLN A 149 0.69 -10.58 6.05
C GLN A 149 1.80 -11.47 5.46
N ALA A 150 2.43 -12.28 6.31
CA ALA A 150 3.53 -13.16 5.90
C ALA A 150 3.09 -14.27 4.93
N ALA A 151 1.80 -14.64 4.89
CA ALA A 151 1.31 -15.68 4.02
C ALA A 151 1.07 -15.17 2.59
N VAL A 152 1.59 -15.90 1.59
CA VAL A 152 1.24 -15.66 0.20
C VAL A 152 -0.17 -16.15 -0.09
N SER A 153 -0.95 -15.28 -0.72
CA SER A 153 -2.31 -15.53 -1.17
C SER A 153 -2.47 -15.07 -2.63
N ASP A 154 -3.59 -15.42 -3.25
CA ASP A 154 -3.92 -14.86 -4.56
C ASP A 154 -4.29 -13.38 -4.38
N ILE A 155 -3.83 -12.53 -5.29
CA ILE A 155 -4.23 -11.12 -5.30
C ILE A 155 -5.69 -11.04 -5.77
N LEU A 156 -6.58 -10.79 -4.81
CA LEU A 156 -8.00 -10.59 -4.99
C LEU A 156 -8.34 -9.18 -4.54
N LEU A 157 -8.94 -8.36 -5.41
CA LEU A 157 -9.55 -7.13 -4.92
C LEU A 157 -10.81 -7.51 -4.13
N PRO A 158 -10.87 -7.26 -2.81
CA PRO A 158 -12.05 -7.60 -2.04
C PRO A 158 -13.17 -6.67 -2.50
N TYR A 159 -14.17 -7.27 -3.12
CA TYR A 159 -15.38 -6.58 -3.54
C TYR A 159 -16.49 -7.00 -2.58
N GLU A 160 -17.34 -6.05 -2.24
CA GLU A 160 -18.61 -6.34 -1.61
C GLU A 160 -19.72 -6.20 -2.65
N GLU A 161 -20.70 -7.09 -2.58
CA GLU A 161 -21.89 -7.02 -3.41
C GLU A 161 -22.88 -6.09 -2.72
N VAL A 162 -22.95 -4.83 -3.18
CA VAL A 162 -23.89 -3.84 -2.66
C VAL A 162 -25.05 -3.70 -3.63
N GLU A 163 -26.27 -3.75 -3.10
CA GLU A 163 -27.50 -3.56 -3.88
C GLU A 163 -27.70 -2.06 -4.12
N ASN A 164 -27.63 -1.63 -5.38
CA ASN A 164 -27.93 -0.24 -5.75
C ASN A 164 -29.42 0.07 -5.53
N ALA A 165 -29.78 1.35 -5.45
CA ALA A 165 -31.16 1.85 -5.32
C ALA A 165 -32.14 1.38 -6.42
N ALA A 166 -31.65 0.71 -7.48
CA ALA A 166 -32.43 0.09 -8.55
C ALA A 166 -32.65 -1.43 -8.38
N GLY A 167 -32.18 -2.05 -7.29
CA GLY A 167 -32.29 -3.50 -7.06
C GLY A 167 -31.28 -4.36 -7.83
N GLU A 168 -30.23 -3.74 -8.38
CA GLU A 168 -29.13 -4.43 -9.07
C GLU A 168 -27.94 -4.59 -8.12
N THR A 169 -27.44 -5.81 -7.94
CA THR A 169 -26.22 -6.07 -7.18
C THR A 169 -25.01 -5.62 -7.98
N VAL A 170 -24.37 -4.55 -7.54
CA VAL A 170 -23.14 -4.04 -8.15
C VAL A 170 -21.98 -4.37 -7.22
N ARG A 171 -20.96 -5.03 -7.79
CA ARG A 171 -19.71 -5.31 -7.08
C ARG A 171 -18.93 -4.02 -6.99
N VAL A 172 -18.77 -3.53 -5.77
CA VAL A 172 -18.03 -2.32 -5.47
C VAL A 172 -16.89 -2.64 -4.53
N ILE A 173 -15.73 -2.08 -4.81
CA ILE A 173 -14.59 -2.13 -3.92
C ILE A 173 -14.71 -0.90 -3.05
N GLN A 174 -15.01 -1.12 -1.77
CA GLN A 174 -15.14 -0.06 -0.79
C GLN A 174 -13.98 -0.09 0.19
N SER A 175 -13.55 1.11 0.57
CA SER A 175 -12.78 1.36 1.78
C SER A 175 -13.77 1.41 2.94
N PRO A 176 -13.61 0.56 3.99
CA PRO A 176 -14.51 0.59 5.13
C PRO A 176 -14.44 1.98 5.80
N PRO A 177 -15.55 2.49 6.34
CA PRO A 177 -15.52 3.75 7.04
C PRO A 177 -14.64 3.64 8.29
N ARG A 178 -13.97 4.74 8.64
CA ARG A 178 -13.23 4.85 9.89
C ARG A 178 -13.86 5.94 10.75
N ALA A 179 -14.23 5.56 11.96
CA ALA A 179 -14.70 6.50 12.98
C ALA A 179 -13.56 7.47 13.34
N THR A 180 -13.88 8.74 13.56
CA THR A 180 -12.88 9.71 14.04
C THR A 180 -12.49 9.37 15.47
N GLU A 181 -11.20 9.14 15.71
CA GLU A 181 -10.65 8.94 17.06
C GLU A 181 -9.90 10.18 17.51
N ASN A 182 -9.28 10.91 16.59
CA ASN A 182 -8.47 12.09 16.89
C ASN A 182 -8.98 13.31 16.12
N ALA A 183 -9.17 14.41 16.84
CA ALA A 183 -9.64 15.68 16.30
C ALA A 183 -8.80 16.82 16.88
N THR A 184 -8.08 17.55 16.02
CA THR A 184 -7.33 18.74 16.42
C THR A 184 -7.95 19.98 15.80
N ILE A 185 -8.24 20.99 16.61
CA ILE A 185 -8.69 22.31 16.17
C ILE A 185 -7.81 23.37 16.81
N VAL A 186 -7.15 24.18 15.98
CA VAL A 186 -6.38 25.34 16.41
C VAL A 186 -7.04 26.60 15.87
N ALA A 187 -7.39 27.50 16.78
CA ALA A 187 -7.98 28.79 16.45
C ALA A 187 -7.11 29.95 16.92
N ASN A 188 -7.26 31.09 16.26
CA ASN A 188 -6.91 32.38 16.85
C ASN A 188 -8.19 33.02 17.40
N LEU A 189 -8.15 33.42 18.66
CA LEU A 189 -9.23 34.03 19.40
C LEU A 189 -8.87 35.49 19.72
N ASP A 190 -9.83 36.39 19.62
CA ASP A 190 -9.69 37.83 19.81
C ASP A 190 -10.75 38.33 20.79
N GLU A 191 -10.28 38.91 21.89
CA GLU A 191 -11.12 39.39 22.99
C GLU A 191 -11.87 40.70 22.66
N GLN A 192 -11.60 41.33 21.51
CA GLN A 192 -12.20 42.62 21.13
C GLN A 192 -13.73 42.63 21.06
N ASN A 193 -14.36 41.48 20.82
CA ASN A 193 -15.82 41.38 20.78
C ASN A 193 -16.48 41.39 22.16
N GLY A 194 -15.69 41.36 23.25
CA GLY A 194 -16.14 41.36 24.62
C GLY A 194 -16.90 40.10 25.01
N ASP A 195 -17.04 39.91 26.33
CA ASP A 195 -17.83 38.84 26.96
C ASP A 195 -19.32 39.04 26.64
N LYS A 196 -19.93 38.08 25.94
CA LYS A 196 -21.33 38.14 25.52
C LYS A 196 -22.25 37.46 26.53
N PHE A 197 -21.78 36.41 27.18
CA PHE A 197 -22.55 35.63 28.14
C PHE A 197 -21.99 35.85 29.55
N VAL A 198 -22.51 36.88 30.22
CA VAL A 198 -22.08 37.21 31.59
C VAL A 198 -22.93 36.51 32.64
N SER A 199 -22.29 35.95 33.67
CA SER A 199 -22.98 35.48 34.87
C SER A 199 -22.24 35.89 36.15
N SER A 200 -22.98 36.25 37.21
CA SER A 200 -22.41 36.77 38.46
C SER A 200 -21.82 35.69 39.37
N ASN A 201 -22.25 34.44 39.20
CA ASN A 201 -21.91 33.32 40.08
C ASN A 201 -21.02 32.28 39.40
N SER A 202 -21.01 32.20 38.07
CA SER A 202 -20.28 31.19 37.29
C SER A 202 -19.84 31.76 35.93
N PRO A 203 -18.91 32.72 35.91
CA PRO A 203 -18.45 33.38 34.68
C PRO A 203 -17.71 32.43 33.71
N LEU A 204 -17.21 31.28 34.18
CA LEU A 204 -16.47 30.30 33.38
C LEU A 204 -17.36 29.21 32.72
N THR A 205 -18.67 29.25 32.98
CA THR A 205 -19.65 28.29 32.46
C THR A 205 -20.96 29.00 32.08
N ALA A 206 -20.87 30.28 31.70
CA ALA A 206 -22.04 31.09 31.41
C ALA A 206 -22.67 30.69 30.07
N MET A 207 -21.86 30.31 29.08
CA MET A 207 -22.29 29.71 27.82
C MET A 207 -23.13 28.43 28.01
N PHE A 208 -22.79 27.59 29.00
CA PHE A 208 -23.55 26.38 29.30
C PHE A 208 -25.01 26.69 29.68
N ASN A 209 -25.21 27.72 30.50
CA ASN A 209 -26.55 28.14 30.89
C ASN A 209 -27.33 28.78 29.72
N ALA A 210 -26.62 29.40 28.78
CA ALA A 210 -27.19 30.04 27.60
C ALA A 210 -27.57 29.02 26.49
N TRP A 211 -26.96 27.84 26.45
CA TRP A 211 -27.29 26.79 25.48
C TRP A 211 -28.75 26.34 25.57
N ASN A 212 -29.40 26.15 24.43
CA ASN A 212 -30.70 25.48 24.31
C ASN A 212 -30.87 25.00 22.86
N THR A 213 -31.66 23.93 22.64
CA THR A 213 -31.80 23.21 21.36
C THR A 213 -32.25 24.07 20.17
N THR A 214 -32.96 25.19 20.41
CA THR A 214 -33.36 26.15 19.36
C THR A 214 -32.32 27.23 19.07
N SER A 215 -31.24 27.28 19.85
CA SER A 215 -30.34 28.45 19.96
C SER A 215 -28.96 28.24 19.35
N GLY A 216 -28.71 27.16 18.61
CA GLY A 216 -27.43 26.96 17.90
C GLY A 216 -27.05 28.15 17.01
N ALA A 217 -28.05 28.90 16.52
CA ALA A 217 -27.88 30.14 15.75
C ALA A 217 -27.62 31.41 16.60
N ALA A 218 -27.71 31.35 17.94
CA ALA A 218 -27.66 32.51 18.84
C ALA A 218 -26.24 32.94 19.23
N PHE A 219 -25.22 32.08 19.04
CA PHE A 219 -23.82 32.36 19.42
C PHE A 219 -23.08 33.26 18.40
N GLY A 220 -23.69 33.58 17.26
CA GLY A 220 -23.17 34.52 16.25
C GLY A 220 -22.05 33.93 15.37
N SER A 221 -21.93 34.44 14.14
CA SER A 221 -21.13 33.85 13.05
C SER A 221 -19.62 34.13 13.10
N GLY A 222 -19.03 34.29 14.28
CA GLY A 222 -17.63 34.70 14.40
C GLY A 222 -16.87 34.09 15.59
N ASN A 223 -17.54 33.41 16.51
CA ASN A 223 -16.87 32.78 17.66
C ASN A 223 -17.02 31.26 17.63
N SER A 224 -17.12 30.65 16.45
CA SER A 224 -17.25 29.20 16.34
C SER A 224 -16.28 28.61 15.33
N ALA A 225 -15.79 27.42 15.65
CA ALA A 225 -15.05 26.55 14.75
C ALA A 225 -15.88 25.29 14.56
N SER A 226 -16.11 24.89 13.31
CA SER A 226 -16.80 23.64 13.01
C SER A 226 -15.87 22.67 12.30
N MET A 227 -16.01 21.39 12.63
CA MET A 227 -15.32 20.30 11.96
C MET A 227 -16.30 19.18 11.64
N ASN A 228 -15.96 18.41 10.61
CA ASN A 228 -16.72 17.24 10.26
C ASN A 228 -16.09 16.02 10.95
N VAL A 229 -16.90 15.26 11.65
CA VAL A 229 -16.55 14.02 12.36
C VAL A 229 -17.31 12.87 11.73
N TYR A 230 -16.74 11.68 11.74
CA TYR A 230 -17.33 10.48 11.18
C TYR A 230 -17.66 9.46 12.28
N ASP A 231 -18.83 8.83 12.18
CA ASP A 231 -19.23 7.72 13.05
C ASP A 231 -18.65 6.38 12.55
N SER A 232 -18.89 5.29 13.29
CA SER A 232 -18.47 3.94 12.91
C SER A 232 -19.14 3.40 11.63
N GLU A 233 -20.22 4.01 11.16
CA GLU A 233 -20.92 3.67 9.91
C GLU A 233 -20.45 4.55 8.73
N GLY A 234 -19.64 5.59 8.99
CA GLY A 234 -19.16 6.55 8.01
C GLY A 234 -20.12 7.70 7.72
N ASN A 235 -21.16 7.89 8.54
CA ASN A 235 -22.02 9.07 8.46
C ASN A 235 -21.26 10.30 8.94
N LYS A 236 -21.55 11.43 8.29
CA LYS A 236 -20.89 12.70 8.54
C LYS A 236 -21.69 13.52 9.54
N HIS A 237 -21.07 13.85 10.66
CA HIS A 237 -21.62 14.72 11.69
C HIS A 237 -20.81 16.01 11.78
N VAL A 238 -21.47 17.14 12.04
CA VAL A 238 -20.77 18.43 12.19
C VAL A 238 -20.68 18.77 13.67
N VAL A 239 -19.46 18.71 14.20
CA VAL A 239 -19.16 19.16 15.56
C VAL A 239 -18.76 20.63 15.50
N THR A 240 -19.46 21.46 16.27
CA THR A 240 -19.20 22.89 16.36
C THR A 240 -18.76 23.26 17.76
N ILE A 241 -17.58 23.88 17.85
CA ILE A 241 -17.04 24.46 19.07
C ILE A 241 -17.35 25.94 19.05
N HIS A 242 -18.04 26.40 20.09
CA HIS A 242 -18.30 27.83 20.31
C HIS A 242 -17.39 28.34 21.43
N TYR A 243 -16.86 29.55 21.26
CA TYR A 243 -15.98 30.22 22.19
C TYR A 243 -16.60 31.54 22.69
N ASP A 244 -16.37 31.90 23.94
CA ASP A 244 -16.68 33.25 24.45
C ASP A 244 -15.57 33.72 25.40
N PRO A 245 -15.09 34.97 25.27
CA PRO A 245 -14.09 35.49 26.18
C PRO A 245 -14.74 35.83 27.53
N VAL A 246 -14.09 35.47 28.63
CA VAL A 246 -14.59 35.77 29.98
C VAL A 246 -13.99 37.09 30.46
N ASN A 247 -14.84 37.99 30.95
CA ASN A 247 -14.37 39.27 31.45
C ASN A 247 -13.53 39.10 32.74
N LYS A 248 -12.28 39.59 32.74
CA LYS A 248 -11.38 39.50 33.90
C LYS A 248 -11.95 40.10 35.18
N SER A 249 -12.84 41.09 35.08
CA SER A 249 -13.45 41.76 36.24
C SER A 249 -14.46 40.92 37.01
N SER A 250 -14.96 39.81 36.43
CA SER A 250 -15.83 38.84 37.11
C SER A 250 -15.05 37.70 37.77
N LEU A 251 -13.73 37.64 37.56
CA LEU A 251 -12.84 36.59 38.07
C LEU A 251 -12.03 37.08 39.28
N SER A 252 -11.78 36.16 40.22
CA SER A 252 -10.92 36.35 41.38
C SER A 252 -9.67 35.48 41.24
N GLY A 253 -8.50 36.04 41.58
CA GLY A 253 -7.22 35.35 41.40
C GLY A 253 -6.71 35.29 39.95
N ALA A 254 -7.31 36.06 39.03
CA ALA A 254 -6.92 36.10 37.63
C ALA A 254 -5.53 36.69 37.44
N ASP A 255 -4.70 35.98 36.68
CA ASP A 255 -3.43 36.49 36.20
C ASP A 255 -3.65 37.50 35.05
N GLY A 256 -2.57 38.13 34.56
CA GLY A 256 -2.64 39.05 33.42
C GLY A 256 -3.10 38.41 32.10
N GLY A 257 -3.24 37.08 32.09
CA GLY A 257 -3.68 36.25 30.96
C GLY A 257 -5.13 36.47 30.52
N ALA A 258 -5.53 35.80 29.44
CA ALA A 258 -6.90 35.79 28.94
C ALA A 258 -7.58 34.45 29.27
N TYR A 259 -8.87 34.49 29.57
CA TYR A 259 -9.67 33.30 29.88
C TYR A 259 -10.82 33.21 28.88
N TRP A 260 -11.02 32.02 28.33
CA TRP A 260 -12.07 31.75 27.36
C TRP A 260 -12.85 30.53 27.81
N GLU A 261 -14.17 30.63 27.78
CA GLU A 261 -15.03 29.46 27.89
C GLU A 261 -15.32 28.89 26.50
N TYR A 262 -15.46 27.58 26.42
CA TYR A 262 -15.87 26.91 25.20
C TYR A 262 -16.90 25.82 25.47
N ILE A 263 -17.76 25.60 24.48
CA ILE A 263 -18.71 24.49 24.46
C ILE A 263 -18.58 23.75 23.13
N VAL A 264 -18.65 22.42 23.19
CA VAL A 264 -18.62 21.54 22.03
C VAL A 264 -20.02 21.01 21.81
N THR A 265 -20.54 21.21 20.61
CA THR A 265 -21.93 20.94 20.29
C THR A 265 -22.07 20.18 18.98
N ILE A 266 -23.17 19.46 18.85
CA ILE A 266 -23.66 18.79 17.64
C ILE A 266 -25.12 19.20 17.43
N ASP A 267 -25.66 18.94 16.25
CA ASP A 267 -27.10 19.09 16.01
C ASP A 267 -27.89 18.30 17.08
N PRO A 268 -28.80 18.95 17.84
CA PRO A 268 -29.61 18.30 18.85
C PRO A 268 -30.43 17.10 18.34
N ASP A 269 -30.77 17.06 17.05
CA ASP A 269 -31.50 15.95 16.43
C ASP A 269 -30.59 14.72 16.15
N GLU A 270 -29.27 14.92 16.12
CA GLU A 270 -28.27 13.87 15.87
C GLU A 270 -27.66 13.30 17.18
N ASP A 271 -28.09 13.79 18.34
CA ASP A 271 -27.64 13.29 19.65
C ASP A 271 -28.40 12.01 20.05
N GLY A 272 -27.71 10.87 19.98
CA GLY A 272 -28.24 9.53 20.26
C GLY A 272 -28.30 9.17 21.75
N ARG A 273 -27.83 10.04 22.64
CA ARG A 273 -27.84 9.78 24.09
C ARG A 273 -29.26 9.83 24.65
N ALA A 274 -29.81 8.68 25.00
CA ALA A 274 -31.16 8.53 25.54
C ALA A 274 -31.43 9.36 26.83
N SER A 275 -30.39 9.76 27.55
CA SER A 275 -30.49 10.59 28.76
C SER A 275 -30.69 12.08 28.48
N VAL A 276 -30.40 12.59 27.28
CA VAL A 276 -30.51 14.03 26.97
C VAL A 276 -31.59 14.35 25.95
N GLN A 277 -32.12 13.34 25.25
CA GLN A 277 -33.23 13.50 24.31
C GLN A 277 -34.46 14.13 24.98
N GLY A 278 -34.89 15.29 24.47
CA GLY A 278 -36.02 16.07 25.00
C GLY A 278 -35.67 17.07 26.12
N THR A 279 -34.41 17.20 26.51
CA THR A 279 -33.91 18.21 27.47
C THR A 279 -33.26 19.40 26.76
N SER A 280 -33.09 20.55 27.44
CA SER A 280 -32.42 21.71 26.83
C SER A 280 -30.90 21.53 26.66
N THR A 281 -30.36 20.41 27.15
CA THR A 281 -28.96 19.99 27.02
C THR A 281 -28.68 19.05 25.85
N ALA A 282 -29.70 18.69 25.05
CA ALA A 282 -29.48 17.90 23.83
C ALA A 282 -28.53 18.63 22.87
N GLY A 283 -27.59 17.89 22.28
CA GLY A 283 -26.58 18.42 21.37
C GLY A 283 -25.34 19.01 22.04
N LEU A 284 -25.24 19.05 23.38
CA LEU A 284 -24.02 19.52 24.06
C LEU A 284 -23.15 18.34 24.49
N LEU A 285 -21.93 18.26 23.95
CA LEU A 285 -21.03 17.12 24.13
C LEU A 285 -19.99 17.35 25.25
N ALA A 286 -19.38 18.53 25.27
CA ALA A 286 -18.36 18.90 26.25
C ALA A 286 -18.40 20.41 26.52
N MET A 287 -17.82 20.82 27.64
CA MET A 287 -17.52 22.23 27.93
C MET A 287 -16.13 22.34 28.54
N GLY A 288 -15.56 23.54 28.53
CA GLY A 288 -14.26 23.74 29.15
C GLY A 288 -13.82 25.19 29.19
N VAL A 289 -12.63 25.37 29.74
CA VAL A 289 -11.98 26.68 29.85
C VAL A 289 -10.59 26.59 29.27
N LEU A 290 -10.24 27.58 28.44
CA LEU A 290 -8.90 27.80 27.92
C LEU A 290 -8.28 29.01 28.65
N HIS A 291 -7.09 28.81 29.20
CA HIS A 291 -6.29 29.84 29.85
C HIS A 291 -5.08 30.19 28.98
N PHE A 292 -4.92 31.48 28.67
CA PHE A 292 -3.82 32.00 27.88
C PHE A 292 -2.89 32.84 28.73
N ASP A 293 -1.58 32.76 28.46
CA ASP A 293 -0.57 33.61 29.08
C ASP A 293 -0.70 35.09 28.66
N THR A 294 0.11 35.95 29.28
CA THR A 294 0.16 37.39 28.95
C THR A 294 0.63 37.70 27.52
N SER A 295 1.18 36.70 26.83
CA SER A 295 1.62 36.79 25.43
C SER A 295 0.55 36.29 24.46
N GLY A 296 -0.60 35.80 24.93
CA GLY A 296 -1.68 35.27 24.09
C GLY A 296 -1.46 33.82 23.64
N LYS A 297 -0.60 33.04 24.30
CA LYS A 297 -0.42 31.61 24.04
C LYS A 297 -1.19 30.77 25.03
N LEU A 298 -1.72 29.62 24.60
CA LEU A 298 -2.41 28.70 25.51
C LEU A 298 -1.43 28.18 26.57
N ASP A 299 -1.82 28.27 27.82
CA ASP A 299 -1.05 27.86 28.99
C ASP A 299 -1.75 26.74 29.76
N GLY A 300 -3.08 26.74 29.76
CA GLY A 300 -3.87 25.67 30.36
C GLY A 300 -5.17 25.43 29.63
N GLN A 301 -5.66 24.21 29.73
CA GLN A 301 -6.96 23.78 29.22
C GLN A 301 -7.61 22.92 30.28
N SER A 302 -8.94 23.00 30.37
CA SER A 302 -9.78 22.07 31.12
C SER A 302 -10.93 21.62 30.25
N MET A 303 -11.34 20.35 30.36
CA MET A 303 -12.50 19.83 29.65
C MET A 303 -13.36 19.00 30.61
N TYR A 304 -14.66 19.25 30.55
CA TYR A 304 -15.68 18.57 31.32
C TYR A 304 -16.65 17.88 30.39
N THR A 305 -16.91 16.60 30.66
CA THR A 305 -17.86 15.76 29.95
C THR A 305 -18.92 15.26 30.93
N MET A 306 -20.04 14.78 30.39
CA MET A 306 -21.17 14.37 31.22
C MET A 306 -20.95 12.95 31.78
N GLU A 307 -20.91 12.79 33.10
CA GLU A 307 -20.61 11.51 33.77
C GLU A 307 -21.86 10.67 34.14
N GLY A 308 -23.07 11.26 34.01
CA GLY A 308 -24.34 10.53 34.13
C GLY A 308 -25.43 11.31 34.86
N GLY A 309 -26.64 11.31 34.29
CA GLY A 309 -27.83 11.89 34.92
C GLY A 309 -28.49 13.00 34.10
N ALA A 310 -29.68 12.70 33.57
CA ALA A 310 -30.56 13.54 32.77
C ALA A 310 -31.26 14.66 33.57
N ALA A 311 -30.52 15.53 34.25
CA ALA A 311 -31.11 16.72 34.86
C ALA A 311 -30.71 17.95 34.05
N ASP A 312 -31.73 18.67 33.58
CA ASP A 312 -31.63 19.87 32.76
C ASP A 312 -30.65 20.88 33.39
N LYS A 313 -29.51 21.11 32.71
CA LYS A 313 -28.49 22.12 33.07
C LYS A 313 -27.93 22.03 34.50
N VAL A 314 -27.68 20.83 35.01
CA VAL A 314 -27.01 20.65 36.32
C VAL A 314 -25.49 20.53 36.14
N LEU A 315 -24.73 21.55 36.58
CA LEU A 315 -23.27 21.59 36.46
C LEU A 315 -22.54 20.49 37.25
N SER A 316 -23.14 19.95 38.32
CA SER A 316 -22.51 18.88 39.12
C SER A 316 -22.48 17.52 38.41
N ASN A 317 -23.19 17.37 37.29
CA ASN A 317 -23.20 16.13 36.49
C ASN A 317 -22.11 16.13 35.40
N TRP A 318 -21.30 17.19 35.35
CA TRP A 318 -20.20 17.36 34.41
C TRP A 318 -18.88 17.19 35.17
N GLY A 319 -18.27 16.02 35.01
CA GLY A 319 -16.96 15.68 35.58
C GLY A 319 -15.85 15.95 34.57
N LEU A 320 -14.60 15.83 35.02
CA LEU A 320 -13.44 16.01 34.16
C LEU A 320 -13.37 14.90 33.10
N ALA A 321 -13.06 15.29 31.87
CA ALA A 321 -12.87 14.36 30.77
C ALA A 321 -11.75 13.34 31.07
N THR A 322 -11.87 12.12 30.57
CA THR A 322 -10.72 11.20 30.55
C THR A 322 -9.66 11.75 29.59
N LEU A 323 -8.40 11.42 29.82
CA LEU A 323 -7.29 11.78 28.92
C LEU A 323 -6.85 10.51 28.19
N SER A 324 -6.52 10.63 26.91
CA SER A 324 -5.98 9.53 26.11
C SER A 324 -4.54 9.20 26.48
N GLU A 325 -4.00 8.10 25.95
CA GLU A 325 -2.57 7.76 26.14
C GLU A 325 -1.64 8.86 25.61
N ASP A 326 -2.09 9.61 24.58
CA ASP A 326 -1.39 10.78 24.03
C ASP A 326 -1.64 12.07 24.82
N GLY A 327 -2.42 11.99 25.91
CA GLY A 327 -2.66 13.09 26.84
C GLY A 327 -3.63 14.16 26.35
N ALA A 328 -4.41 13.86 25.31
CA ALA A 328 -5.48 14.72 24.82
C ALA A 328 -6.80 14.43 25.57
N PRO A 329 -7.62 15.46 25.88
CA PRO A 329 -8.89 15.25 26.55
C PRO A 329 -9.93 14.61 25.64
N GLN A 330 -10.56 13.56 26.16
CA GLN A 330 -11.46 12.69 25.42
C GLN A 330 -12.92 13.08 25.64
N LEU A 331 -13.68 13.15 24.56
CA LEU A 331 -15.12 13.35 24.57
C LEU A 331 -15.81 12.06 24.14
N SER A 332 -16.90 11.70 24.83
CA SER A 332 -17.74 10.57 24.45
C SER A 332 -18.96 11.08 23.68
N VAL A 333 -19.11 10.70 22.42
CA VAL A 333 -20.31 10.98 21.61
C VAL A 333 -21.11 9.71 21.42
N THR A 334 -22.43 9.84 21.39
CA THR A 334 -23.31 8.79 20.87
C THR A 334 -24.19 9.45 19.82
N PHE A 335 -24.07 9.02 18.57
CA PHE A 335 -24.84 9.56 17.46
C PHE A 335 -26.21 8.87 17.35
N ALA A 336 -27.25 9.61 16.94
CA ALA A 336 -28.58 9.09 16.68
C ALA A 336 -28.63 8.44 15.29
N GLY A 337 -28.82 7.12 15.21
CA GLY A 337 -28.81 6.37 13.95
C GLY A 337 -28.94 4.85 14.15
N SER A 338 -28.78 4.07 13.08
CA SER A 338 -28.90 2.60 13.06
C SER A 338 -27.79 1.82 13.80
N GLY A 339 -26.98 2.51 14.61
CA GLY A 339 -26.07 1.96 15.62
C GLY A 339 -26.35 2.50 17.03
N ALA A 340 -27.62 2.85 17.31
CA ALA A 340 -28.07 3.49 18.54
C ALA A 340 -27.59 2.78 19.83
N GLY A 341 -26.50 3.28 20.41
CA GLY A 341 -26.08 2.92 21.77
C GLY A 341 -24.58 2.76 22.03
N THR A 342 -23.72 2.74 21.00
CA THR A 342 -22.27 2.64 21.24
C THR A 342 -21.67 4.03 21.39
N ALA A 343 -21.05 4.31 22.54
CA ALA A 343 -20.32 5.56 22.75
C ALA A 343 -18.99 5.50 21.99
N GLN A 344 -18.79 6.43 21.06
CA GLN A 344 -17.50 6.69 20.41
C GLN A 344 -16.73 7.69 21.24
N THR A 345 -15.44 7.42 21.44
CA THR A 345 -14.53 8.33 22.15
C THR A 345 -13.72 9.08 21.11
N ILE A 346 -13.65 10.41 21.23
CA ILE A 346 -12.91 11.29 20.33
C ILE A 346 -11.95 12.11 21.18
N ASP A 347 -10.70 12.13 20.81
CA ASP A 347 -9.68 12.96 21.44
C ASP A 347 -9.74 14.36 20.82
N LEU A 348 -9.96 15.38 21.64
CA LEU A 348 -10.06 16.77 21.18
C LEU A 348 -8.86 17.59 21.66
N ASP A 349 -7.99 17.96 20.72
CA ASP A 349 -6.79 18.73 20.97
C ASP A 349 -6.90 20.17 20.45
N PHE A 350 -6.56 21.14 21.30
CA PHE A 350 -6.42 22.57 20.94
C PHE A 350 -4.96 23.01 20.76
N GLY A 351 -4.04 22.05 20.70
CA GLY A 351 -2.58 22.17 20.60
C GLY A 351 -1.84 22.11 21.93
N LEU A 352 -2.46 21.51 22.96
CA LEU A 352 -1.88 21.30 24.30
C LEU A 352 -2.24 19.90 24.77
N THR A 353 -1.24 19.06 24.96
CA THR A 353 -1.41 17.68 25.45
C THR A 353 -0.62 17.46 26.75
N SER A 354 -1.02 16.47 27.54
CA SER A 354 -0.33 16.10 28.79
C SER A 354 0.68 14.97 28.56
N GLU A 355 1.92 15.11 29.04
CA GLU A 355 2.91 14.01 28.97
C GLU A 355 2.55 12.82 29.88
N THR A 356 1.82 13.09 30.98
CA THR A 356 1.47 12.08 31.99
C THR A 356 0.03 11.59 31.88
N ALA A 357 -0.72 12.05 30.87
CA ALA A 357 -2.15 11.80 30.69
C ALA A 357 -2.95 12.03 31.99
N SER A 358 -2.61 13.10 32.73
CA SER A 358 -3.26 13.41 34.01
C SER A 358 -3.66 14.89 34.12
N TRP A 359 -4.69 15.15 34.93
CA TRP A 359 -5.11 16.50 35.29
C TRP A 359 -4.38 16.96 36.55
N GLU A 360 -3.97 18.23 36.59
CA GLU A 360 -3.45 18.90 37.77
C GLU A 360 -4.58 19.64 38.52
N ASN A 361 -4.47 19.81 39.83
CA ASN A 361 -5.44 20.54 40.68
C ASN A 361 -6.87 19.96 40.77
N VAL A 362 -7.03 18.65 40.51
CA VAL A 362 -8.32 17.91 40.53
C VAL A 362 -9.12 18.07 41.85
N GLY A 363 -8.43 18.25 42.98
CA GLY A 363 -9.04 18.17 44.32
C GLY A 363 -10.07 19.25 44.68
N SER A 364 -10.03 20.43 44.03
CA SER A 364 -10.97 21.53 44.29
C SER A 364 -11.97 21.76 43.16
N ASN A 365 -11.77 21.13 42.00
CA ASN A 365 -12.46 21.43 40.74
C ASN A 365 -12.78 20.14 39.96
N ALA A 366 -13.29 19.12 40.66
CA ALA A 366 -13.62 17.83 40.09
C ALA A 366 -14.89 17.85 39.22
N SER A 367 -15.78 18.82 39.45
CA SER A 367 -16.98 19.06 38.65
C SER A 367 -17.04 20.49 38.11
N ALA A 368 -17.77 20.70 37.01
CA ALA A 368 -17.94 22.02 36.42
C ALA A 368 -18.65 23.02 37.36
N ALA A 369 -19.37 22.54 38.39
CA ALA A 369 -20.01 23.38 39.40
C ALA A 369 -18.99 24.10 40.32
N ASP A 370 -17.80 23.52 40.47
CA ASP A 370 -16.77 23.99 41.39
C ASP A 370 -15.86 25.07 40.77
N LEU A 371 -15.97 25.32 39.45
CA LEU A 371 -15.22 26.37 38.73
C LEU A 371 -15.49 27.78 39.27
N GLY A 372 -16.72 28.06 39.71
CA GLY A 372 -17.08 29.30 40.42
C GLY A 372 -16.50 30.57 39.77
N THR A 373 -15.91 31.44 40.60
CA THR A 373 -15.28 32.71 40.19
C THR A 373 -13.78 32.75 40.47
N ASN A 374 -13.19 31.71 41.08
CA ASN A 374 -11.79 31.71 41.48
C ASN A 374 -10.96 30.87 40.50
N VAL A 375 -10.02 31.50 39.80
CA VAL A 375 -9.13 30.82 38.85
C VAL A 375 -7.80 30.37 39.49
N TYR A 376 -7.56 30.71 40.76
CA TYR A 376 -6.38 30.26 41.49
C TYR A 376 -6.47 28.75 41.79
N GLY A 377 -5.60 27.96 41.14
CA GLY A 377 -5.61 26.50 41.26
C GLY A 377 -6.68 25.82 40.41
N MET A 378 -7.07 26.42 39.29
CA MET A 378 -7.97 25.79 38.31
C MET A 378 -7.37 24.49 37.78
N THR A 379 -8.23 23.50 37.51
CA THR A 379 -7.80 22.27 36.85
C THR A 379 -7.21 22.59 35.49
N THR A 380 -6.02 22.06 35.22
CA THR A 380 -5.33 22.16 33.93
C THR A 380 -4.68 20.82 33.59
N LEU A 381 -4.28 20.62 32.35
CA LEU A 381 -3.46 19.46 31.97
C LEU A 381 -2.14 19.49 32.75
N ALA A 382 -1.81 18.38 33.43
CA ALA A 382 -0.53 18.23 34.12
C ALA A 382 0.58 18.09 33.07
N ASP A 383 1.74 18.72 33.32
CA ASP A 383 2.90 18.68 32.42
C ASP A 383 2.54 18.99 30.96
N GLY A 384 1.75 20.05 30.75
CA GLY A 384 1.25 20.46 29.44
C GLY A 384 2.36 20.75 28.42
N GLN A 385 2.44 19.91 27.38
CA GLN A 385 3.33 20.09 26.24
C GLN A 385 2.60 20.90 25.17
N ARG A 386 3.17 22.07 24.83
CA ARG A 386 2.65 22.91 23.75
C ARG A 386 3.10 22.36 22.39
N GLY A 387 2.13 22.09 21.52
CA GLY A 387 2.39 21.78 20.13
C GLY A 387 3.02 22.94 19.37
N THR A 388 3.55 22.67 18.17
CA THR A 388 4.11 23.71 17.28
C THR A 388 3.01 24.68 16.81
N SER A 389 1.79 24.18 16.68
CA SER A 389 0.57 24.95 16.41
C SER A 389 -0.35 24.80 17.60
N VAL A 390 -0.53 25.88 18.35
CA VAL A 390 -1.41 25.93 19.53
C VAL A 390 -2.43 27.04 19.35
N THR A 391 -3.62 26.88 19.93
CA THR A 391 -4.63 27.93 19.95
C THR A 391 -4.05 29.18 20.61
N THR A 392 -4.32 30.35 20.03
CA THR A 392 -3.79 31.63 20.50
C THR A 392 -4.89 32.63 20.73
N ALA A 393 -4.64 33.57 21.64
CA ALA A 393 -5.49 34.70 21.94
C ALA A 393 -4.76 36.02 21.59
N TYR A 394 -4.51 36.27 20.30
CA TYR A 394 -3.85 37.52 19.87
C TYR A 394 -4.86 38.64 19.60
N PRO A 395 -4.77 39.79 20.29
CA PRO A 395 -5.71 40.88 20.10
C PRO A 395 -5.53 41.56 18.73
N GLY A 396 -6.65 41.89 18.07
CA GLY A 396 -6.69 42.66 16.83
C GLY A 396 -6.45 41.86 15.55
N HIS A 397 -6.54 40.53 15.62
CA HIS A 397 -6.46 39.64 14.46
C HIS A 397 -7.79 38.94 14.14
N GLY A 398 -8.85 39.23 14.91
CA GLY A 398 -10.15 38.59 14.74
C GLY A 398 -10.13 37.10 15.07
N ASN A 399 -11.33 36.55 15.20
CA ASN A 399 -11.50 35.11 15.41
C ASN A 399 -11.39 34.38 14.08
N ALA A 400 -10.50 33.39 14.02
CA ALA A 400 -10.33 32.55 12.84
C ALA A 400 -9.89 31.15 13.24
N THR A 401 -10.43 30.13 12.57
CA THR A 401 -9.89 28.76 12.66
C THR A 401 -8.63 28.70 11.80
N MET A 402 -7.48 28.45 12.41
CA MET A 402 -6.18 28.44 11.74
C MET A 402 -5.86 27.06 11.16
N PHE A 403 -6.21 26.00 11.89
CA PHE A 403 -5.96 24.63 11.50
C PHE A 403 -7.04 23.72 12.08
N SER A 404 -7.50 22.76 11.29
CA SER A 404 -8.41 21.71 11.74
C SER A 404 -8.06 20.43 11.00
N THR A 405 -7.89 19.34 11.75
CA THR A 405 -7.62 18.02 11.19
C THR A 405 -8.31 16.95 12.02
N GLN A 406 -8.63 15.83 11.37
CA GLN A 406 -9.22 14.65 11.98
C GLN A 406 -8.92 13.42 11.12
N ASP A 407 -9.01 12.24 11.72
CA ASP A 407 -8.56 10.96 11.12
C ASP A 407 -9.68 10.01 10.64
N GLY A 408 -10.95 10.39 10.83
CA GLY A 408 -12.10 9.61 10.36
C GLY A 408 -12.45 9.87 8.89
N TYR A 409 -13.13 8.93 8.24
CA TYR A 409 -13.59 9.08 6.87
C TYR A 409 -14.80 8.20 6.57
N SER A 410 -15.64 8.66 5.64
CA SER A 410 -16.77 7.87 5.14
C SER A 410 -16.30 6.74 4.22
N THR A 411 -17.21 5.80 3.94
CA THR A 411 -16.96 4.80 2.89
C THR A 411 -16.57 5.47 1.57
N GLY A 412 -15.55 4.90 0.93
CA GLY A 412 -15.02 5.38 -0.34
C GLY A 412 -15.07 4.28 -1.39
N TYR A 413 -15.42 4.62 -2.63
CA TYR A 413 -15.37 3.70 -3.76
C TYR A 413 -14.01 3.80 -4.45
N LEU A 414 -13.47 2.67 -4.92
CA LEU A 414 -12.23 2.65 -5.69
C LEU A 414 -12.38 3.47 -6.98
N GLN A 415 -11.59 4.54 -7.11
CA GLN A 415 -11.54 5.39 -8.31
C GLN A 415 -10.37 5.02 -9.22
N GLY A 416 -9.24 4.66 -8.62
CA GLY A 416 -8.00 4.37 -9.32
C GLY A 416 -7.17 3.34 -8.59
N MET A 417 -6.19 2.79 -9.29
CA MET A 417 -5.26 1.83 -8.72
C MET A 417 -3.87 2.07 -9.30
N SER A 418 -2.87 1.97 -8.46
CA SER A 418 -1.47 2.14 -8.82
C SER A 418 -0.62 1.05 -8.18
N VAL A 419 0.55 0.79 -8.74
CA VAL A 419 1.53 -0.12 -8.16
C VAL A 419 2.83 0.63 -7.90
N ASP A 420 3.31 0.59 -6.67
CA ASP A 420 4.58 1.21 -6.28
C ASP A 420 5.78 0.31 -6.64
N SER A 421 6.98 0.90 -6.61
CA SER A 421 8.27 0.26 -6.87
C SER A 421 8.57 -0.96 -6.00
N GLU A 422 8.03 -0.97 -4.78
CA GLU A 422 8.12 -2.08 -3.82
C GLU A 422 7.06 -3.17 -4.06
N GLY A 423 6.23 -3.02 -5.10
CA GLY A 423 5.19 -3.98 -5.47
C GLY A 423 3.87 -3.82 -4.71
N PHE A 424 3.67 -2.74 -3.97
CA PHE A 424 2.41 -2.46 -3.31
C PHE A 424 1.35 -2.01 -4.31
N LEU A 425 0.24 -2.74 -4.35
CA LEU A 425 -0.99 -2.39 -5.03
C LEU A 425 -1.77 -1.39 -4.17
N VAL A 426 -1.77 -0.13 -4.57
CA VAL A 426 -2.44 0.97 -3.85
C VAL A 426 -3.74 1.31 -4.56
N GLY A 427 -4.86 1.21 -3.83
CA GLY A 427 -6.17 1.69 -4.27
C GLY A 427 -6.36 3.15 -3.87
N GLN A 428 -6.78 3.98 -4.82
CA GLN A 428 -7.19 5.37 -4.57
C GLN A 428 -8.71 5.42 -4.50
N PHE A 429 -9.24 5.89 -3.37
CA PHE A 429 -10.67 5.86 -3.07
C PHE A 429 -11.30 7.25 -3.16
N SER A 430 -12.62 7.30 -3.36
CA SER A 430 -13.38 8.55 -3.48
C SER A 430 -13.46 9.37 -2.20
N ASN A 431 -13.16 8.76 -1.05
CA ASN A 431 -13.05 9.44 0.24
C ASN A 431 -11.71 10.21 0.38
N GLY A 432 -10.83 10.14 -0.63
CA GLY A 432 -9.53 10.83 -0.64
C GLY A 432 -8.40 9.98 -0.06
N GLU A 433 -8.72 8.82 0.51
CA GLU A 433 -7.73 7.92 1.10
C GLU A 433 -7.08 7.01 0.06
N SER A 434 -5.84 6.64 0.35
CA SER A 434 -5.06 5.70 -0.46
C SER A 434 -4.64 4.52 0.40
N GLU A 435 -5.24 3.35 0.15
CA GLU A 435 -4.95 2.14 0.94
C GLU A 435 -4.05 1.18 0.16
N ARG A 436 -3.12 0.55 0.87
CA ARG A 436 -2.33 -0.56 0.34
C ARG A 436 -3.15 -1.83 0.49
N LEU A 437 -3.43 -2.50 -0.63
CA LEU A 437 -4.29 -3.69 -0.65
C LEU A 437 -3.46 -4.98 -0.60
N TYR A 438 -2.46 -5.08 -1.47
CA TYR A 438 -1.62 -6.26 -1.63
C TYR A 438 -0.19 -5.85 -1.94
N GLN A 439 0.76 -6.72 -1.66
CA GLN A 439 2.13 -6.61 -2.15
C GLN A 439 2.43 -7.78 -3.10
N VAL A 440 2.81 -7.50 -4.34
CA VAL A 440 3.17 -8.54 -5.32
C VAL A 440 4.38 -9.32 -4.84
N SER A 441 4.26 -10.64 -4.82
CA SER A 441 5.37 -11.53 -4.45
C SER A 441 6.34 -11.73 -5.61
N MET A 442 7.63 -11.75 -5.30
CA MET A 442 8.71 -11.96 -6.27
C MET A 442 9.55 -13.18 -5.90
N TYR A 443 9.79 -14.03 -6.89
CA TYR A 443 10.53 -15.28 -6.72
C TYR A 443 11.91 -15.18 -7.35
N MET A 444 12.90 -15.73 -6.67
CA MET A 444 14.25 -15.96 -7.22
C MET A 444 14.61 -17.43 -7.09
N PHE A 445 15.53 -17.87 -7.93
CA PHE A 445 16.06 -19.23 -7.90
C PHE A 445 17.55 -19.19 -7.62
N THR A 446 18.07 -20.28 -7.05
CA THR A 446 19.52 -20.43 -6.89
C THR A 446 20.18 -20.54 -8.26
N ASN A 447 19.52 -21.25 -9.19
CA ASN A 447 19.98 -21.43 -10.56
C ASN A 447 18.84 -21.17 -11.56
N ASP A 448 18.82 -19.97 -12.14
CA ASP A 448 17.80 -19.57 -13.12
C ASP A 448 17.86 -20.48 -14.39
N PHE A 449 19.04 -20.97 -14.78
CA PHE A 449 19.20 -21.84 -15.97
C PHE A 449 18.59 -23.24 -15.81
N GLY A 450 18.34 -23.67 -14.57
CA GLY A 450 17.69 -24.96 -14.30
C GLY A 450 16.18 -24.93 -14.53
N LEU A 451 15.57 -23.75 -14.68
CA LEU A 451 14.12 -23.62 -14.84
C LEU A 451 13.62 -24.31 -16.10
N ARG A 452 12.58 -25.13 -15.96
CA ARG A 452 11.93 -25.82 -17.08
C ARG A 452 10.91 -24.89 -17.73
N ARG A 453 10.88 -24.83 -19.06
CA ARG A 453 9.85 -24.08 -19.80
C ARG A 453 8.57 -24.93 -19.90
N GLU A 454 7.45 -24.42 -19.40
CA GLU A 454 6.15 -25.10 -19.47
C GLU A 454 5.30 -24.65 -20.67
N GLY A 455 5.83 -23.72 -21.48
CA GLY A 455 5.08 -23.05 -22.56
C GLY A 455 4.51 -21.71 -22.09
N SER A 456 3.92 -20.93 -23.00
CA SER A 456 3.25 -19.67 -22.64
C SER A 456 4.10 -18.65 -21.85
N ASN A 457 5.43 -18.67 -22.02
CA ASN A 457 6.40 -17.90 -21.21
C ASN A 457 6.38 -18.21 -19.70
N LEU A 458 5.85 -19.36 -19.32
CA LEU A 458 5.87 -19.89 -17.96
C LEU A 458 7.08 -20.79 -17.74
N PHE A 459 7.64 -20.69 -16.54
CA PHE A 459 8.73 -21.48 -16.03
C PHE A 459 8.27 -22.31 -14.83
N GLY A 460 8.69 -23.56 -14.77
CA GLY A 460 8.51 -24.46 -13.64
C GLY A 460 9.83 -24.67 -12.91
N ALA A 461 9.76 -24.71 -11.58
CA ALA A 461 10.90 -25.08 -10.74
C ALA A 461 11.12 -26.60 -10.78
N ASN A 462 12.38 -27.02 -10.76
CA ASN A 462 12.80 -28.42 -10.67
C ASN A 462 13.98 -28.56 -9.69
N ASP A 463 14.47 -29.78 -9.53
CA ASP A 463 15.61 -30.06 -8.65
C ASP A 463 16.89 -29.30 -9.07
N GLU A 464 17.05 -28.98 -10.36
CA GLU A 464 18.22 -28.27 -10.90
C GLU A 464 18.17 -26.75 -10.69
N SER A 465 16.97 -26.14 -10.64
CA SER A 465 16.78 -24.73 -10.32
C SER A 465 16.91 -24.45 -8.82
N GLY A 466 16.68 -25.48 -8.01
CA GLY A 466 16.46 -25.38 -6.58
C GLY A 466 15.05 -24.88 -6.25
N VAL A 467 14.81 -24.70 -4.95
CA VAL A 467 13.52 -24.19 -4.45
C VAL A 467 13.31 -22.73 -4.83
N ALA A 468 12.04 -22.36 -5.01
CA ALA A 468 11.66 -20.97 -5.23
C ALA A 468 11.87 -20.17 -3.94
N LEU A 469 12.72 -19.15 -3.99
CA LEU A 469 12.95 -18.22 -2.91
C LEU A 469 11.98 -17.05 -3.06
N GLU A 470 10.93 -17.07 -2.28
CA GLU A 470 9.94 -16.00 -2.17
C GLU A 470 10.53 -14.76 -1.46
N GLY A 471 10.07 -13.58 -1.85
CA GLY A 471 10.32 -12.34 -1.15
C GLY A 471 9.64 -11.15 -1.83
N THR A 472 9.89 -9.96 -1.31
CA THR A 472 9.32 -8.71 -1.80
C THR A 472 10.25 -7.99 -2.78
N ALA A 473 9.70 -7.06 -3.57
CA ALA A 473 10.49 -6.28 -4.51
C ALA A 473 11.51 -5.39 -3.77
N GLY A 474 12.68 -5.19 -4.38
CA GLY A 474 13.77 -4.37 -3.82
C GLY A 474 14.55 -4.99 -2.64
N GLN A 475 14.11 -6.15 -2.13
CA GLN A 475 14.73 -6.79 -0.96
C GLN A 475 15.46 -8.10 -1.33
N GLY A 476 16.57 -8.39 -0.63
CA GLY A 476 17.29 -9.66 -0.78
C GLY A 476 17.88 -9.88 -2.18
N GLY A 477 18.27 -8.81 -2.88
CA GLY A 477 18.84 -8.88 -4.24
C GLY A 477 17.80 -9.01 -5.36
N ARG A 478 16.51 -8.91 -5.03
CA ARG A 478 15.42 -8.81 -6.01
C ARG A 478 15.37 -7.43 -6.63
N GLY A 479 14.89 -7.40 -7.86
CA GLY A 479 14.56 -6.20 -8.60
C GLY A 479 13.38 -5.44 -8.01
N THR A 480 13.15 -4.23 -8.52
CA THR A 480 11.96 -3.41 -8.23
C THR A 480 10.87 -3.68 -9.27
N ILE A 481 9.63 -3.28 -9.00
CA ILE A 481 8.52 -3.39 -9.96
C ILE A 481 8.25 -2.02 -10.57
N SER A 482 8.21 -1.92 -11.89
CA SER A 482 7.70 -0.73 -12.58
C SER A 482 6.28 -0.96 -13.03
N GLN A 483 5.36 -0.09 -12.61
CA GLN A 483 4.02 -0.02 -13.18
C GLN A 483 4.02 0.55 -14.60
N ASN A 484 2.91 0.38 -15.33
CA ASN A 484 2.71 0.90 -16.70
C ASN A 484 3.85 0.51 -17.64
N SER A 485 4.41 -0.68 -17.47
CA SER A 485 5.60 -1.09 -18.20
C SER A 485 5.55 -2.60 -18.42
N LEU A 486 5.96 -3.03 -19.62
CA LEU A 486 6.10 -4.43 -19.98
C LEU A 486 7.53 -4.71 -20.42
N GLU A 487 8.10 -5.81 -19.94
CA GLU A 487 9.40 -6.29 -20.41
C GLU A 487 9.24 -6.92 -21.80
N VAL A 488 9.94 -6.38 -22.80
CA VAL A 488 9.95 -6.95 -24.17
C VAL A 488 10.94 -8.11 -24.23
N SER A 489 10.78 -8.98 -25.24
CA SER A 489 11.74 -10.02 -25.58
C SER A 489 13.18 -9.47 -25.64
N ASN A 490 14.14 -10.19 -25.05
CA ASN A 490 15.56 -9.84 -25.14
C ASN A 490 16.22 -10.32 -26.45
N VAL A 491 15.43 -10.60 -27.49
CA VAL A 491 15.89 -11.07 -28.79
C VAL A 491 16.21 -9.88 -29.70
N ASP A 492 17.46 -9.80 -30.17
CA ASP A 492 17.85 -8.88 -31.24
C ASP A 492 17.70 -9.57 -32.61
N MET A 493 16.79 -9.07 -33.44
CA MET A 493 16.54 -9.62 -34.78
C MET A 493 17.78 -9.61 -35.67
N ALA A 494 18.60 -8.55 -35.62
CA ALA A 494 19.76 -8.44 -36.49
C ALA A 494 20.79 -9.53 -36.15
N ASP A 495 21.01 -9.76 -34.85
CA ASP A 495 21.89 -10.82 -34.37
C ASP A 495 21.34 -12.21 -34.71
N GLU A 496 20.04 -12.45 -34.52
CA GLU A 496 19.43 -13.73 -34.85
C GLU A 496 19.43 -14.03 -36.36
N PHE A 497 19.20 -13.04 -37.22
CA PHE A 497 19.31 -13.23 -38.66
C PHE A 497 20.75 -13.53 -39.08
N ALA A 498 21.74 -12.89 -38.47
CA ALA A 498 23.15 -13.21 -38.72
C ALA A 498 23.46 -14.66 -38.31
N HIS A 499 23.04 -15.07 -37.11
CA HIS A 499 23.19 -16.45 -36.63
C HIS A 499 22.43 -17.47 -37.50
N MET A 500 21.25 -17.11 -38.03
CA MET A 500 20.50 -17.94 -38.96
C MET A 500 21.27 -18.15 -40.26
N ILE A 501 21.84 -17.09 -40.84
CA ILE A 501 22.66 -17.17 -42.07
C ILE A 501 23.92 -18.01 -41.83
N LEU A 502 24.60 -17.83 -40.70
CA LEU A 502 25.78 -18.64 -40.34
C LEU A 502 25.42 -20.12 -40.19
N THR A 503 24.33 -20.41 -39.48
CA THR A 503 23.83 -21.77 -39.27
C THR A 503 23.40 -22.42 -40.59
N GLN A 504 22.74 -21.67 -41.48
CA GLN A 504 22.37 -22.13 -42.82
C GLN A 504 23.61 -22.45 -43.67
N ARG A 505 24.63 -21.58 -43.66
CA ARG A 505 25.90 -21.83 -44.36
C ARG A 505 26.63 -23.05 -43.80
N ALA A 506 26.63 -23.23 -42.48
CA ALA A 506 27.21 -24.40 -41.83
C ALA A 506 26.45 -25.69 -42.20
N PHE A 507 25.12 -25.65 -42.24
CA PHE A 507 24.29 -26.77 -42.71
C PHE A 507 24.61 -27.13 -44.16
N GLN A 508 24.67 -26.14 -45.07
CA GLN A 508 25.05 -26.36 -46.48
C GLN A 508 26.47 -26.93 -46.63
N ALA A 509 27.43 -26.47 -45.82
CA ALA A 509 28.79 -26.99 -45.81
C ALA A 509 28.82 -28.47 -45.39
N ASN A 510 28.07 -28.86 -44.36
CA ASN A 510 27.97 -30.26 -43.93
C ASN A 510 27.29 -31.15 -44.98
N THR A 511 26.28 -30.65 -45.70
CA THR A 511 25.68 -31.38 -46.82
C THR A 511 26.69 -31.66 -47.92
N LYS A 512 27.59 -30.71 -48.22
CA LYS A 512 28.68 -30.92 -49.19
C LYS A 512 29.65 -32.02 -48.73
N VAL A 513 29.94 -32.15 -47.44
CA VAL A 513 30.78 -33.24 -46.90
C VAL A 513 30.14 -34.61 -47.13
N VAL A 514 28.82 -34.69 -46.99
CA VAL A 514 28.06 -35.93 -47.28
C VAL A 514 28.10 -36.26 -48.77
N THR A 515 27.82 -35.30 -49.66
CA THR A 515 27.80 -35.55 -51.12
C THR A 515 29.19 -35.86 -51.68
N THR A 516 30.24 -35.22 -51.17
CA THR A 516 31.62 -35.55 -51.54
C THR A 516 32.04 -36.93 -51.04
N SER A 517 31.65 -37.31 -49.83
CA SER A 517 31.89 -38.67 -49.31
C SER A 517 31.15 -39.72 -50.15
N ASP A 518 29.90 -39.46 -50.54
CA ASP A 518 29.10 -40.34 -51.42
C ASP A 518 29.71 -40.45 -52.83
N HIS A 519 30.17 -39.33 -53.39
CA HIS A 519 30.88 -39.32 -54.67
C HIS A 519 32.15 -40.18 -54.62
N LEU A 520 32.97 -40.06 -53.58
CA LEU A 520 34.17 -40.89 -53.39
C LEU A 520 33.84 -42.37 -53.20
N MET A 521 32.74 -42.70 -52.51
CA MET A 521 32.27 -44.09 -52.41
C MET A 521 31.87 -44.65 -53.77
N ASN A 522 31.14 -43.88 -54.59
CA ASN A 522 30.75 -44.28 -55.93
C ASN A 522 31.97 -44.50 -56.85
N VAL A 523 32.95 -43.61 -56.80
CA VAL A 523 34.23 -43.78 -57.54
C VAL A 523 34.95 -45.05 -57.06
N ALA A 524 35.05 -45.29 -55.75
CA ALA A 524 35.68 -46.49 -55.20
C ALA A 524 34.96 -47.79 -55.64
N LEU A 525 33.63 -47.79 -55.68
CA LEU A 525 32.84 -48.92 -56.18
C LEU A 525 33.09 -49.18 -57.67
N GLN A 526 33.23 -48.13 -58.48
CA GLN A 526 33.52 -48.25 -59.92
C GLN A 526 34.93 -48.78 -60.18
N THR A 527 35.92 -48.43 -59.37
CA THR A 527 37.31 -48.94 -59.50
C THR A 527 37.50 -50.40 -59.11
N LYS A 528 36.49 -51.02 -58.47
CA LYS A 528 36.54 -52.42 -58.03
C LYS A 528 35.98 -53.41 -59.08
N ARG A 529 35.48 -52.92 -60.22
CA ARG A 529 35.17 -53.72 -61.41
C ARG A 529 36.34 -53.63 -62.39
#